data_AF-A0AAE0ECI5-F1
#
_entry.id   AF-A0AAE0ECI5-F1
#
_cell.length_a   1.000
_cell.length_b   1.000
_cell.length_c   1.000
_cell.angle_alpha   90.00
_cell.angle_beta   90.00
_cell.angle_gamma   90.00
#
_symmetry.space_group_name_H-M   'P 1'
#
loop_
_entity.id
_entity.type
_entity.pdbx_description
1 polymer ?
#
loop_
_entity_poly.entity_id
_entity_poly.type
_entity_poly.pdbx_seq_one_letter_code
_entity_poly.pdbx_strand_id
1 'polypeptide(L)'
;MATELEELLEFLSSPSPPVKKAAVDIVRGLTGSEDGLQSLSSYARIALPSLSRLLSENKEVSEPAAEALVNLSQNSELATKMVEMGMIKTVMDLLYKPDSSITQLLVMLLVNLTQLDEGISSLLQTGDEQMKGLYLMKLVRSFCRASSESSDQFEHVGSILVNISKKEAGRKILLDPKRGLLKQIIRQFDSTSPLRKKGVSGTIRNCCFEAENQLQDLLLISEFLWPALLLPVASKKVYSEQDISKMPLELGSALKIEL
;
A
#
# COMPACT_ATOMS: atom_id res chain seq x y z
N MET A 1 7.04 -37.84 15.90
CA MET A 1 6.15 -37.06 16.78
C MET A 1 6.08 -35.67 16.21
N ALA A 2 4.90 -35.05 16.22
CA ALA A 2 4.79 -33.64 15.83
C ALA A 2 5.61 -32.80 16.81
N THR A 3 6.26 -31.76 16.31
CA THR A 3 6.92 -30.76 17.19
C THR A 3 5.86 -29.88 17.85
N GLU A 4 6.20 -29.24 18.97
CA GLU A 4 5.30 -28.29 19.65
C GLU A 4 4.76 -27.20 18.71
N LEU A 5 5.58 -26.77 17.74
CA LEU A 5 5.18 -25.78 16.75
C LEU A 5 4.21 -26.36 15.70
N GLU A 6 4.38 -27.61 15.29
CA GLU A 6 3.42 -28.27 14.39
C GLU A 6 2.05 -28.41 15.06
N GLU A 7 2.02 -28.86 16.32
CA GLU A 7 0.78 -28.96 17.11
C GLU A 7 0.12 -27.59 17.28
N LEU A 8 0.91 -26.54 17.55
CA LEU A 8 0.40 -25.17 17.60
C LEU A 8 -0.24 -24.73 16.28
N LEU A 9 0.41 -25.01 15.15
CA LEU A 9 -0.11 -24.64 13.83
C LEU A 9 -1.38 -25.42 13.45
N GLU A 10 -1.53 -26.66 13.94
CA GLU A 10 -2.77 -27.44 13.79
C GLU A 10 -3.96 -26.76 14.51
N PHE A 11 -3.72 -26.17 15.69
CA PHE A 11 -4.76 -25.47 16.44
C PHE A 11 -5.32 -24.23 15.73
N LEU A 12 -4.61 -23.64 14.76
CA LEU A 12 -5.15 -22.58 13.89
C LEU A 12 -6.36 -23.04 13.07
N SER A 13 -6.49 -24.35 12.83
CA SER A 13 -7.64 -24.94 12.13
C SER A 13 -8.70 -25.51 13.07
N SER A 14 -8.56 -25.30 14.39
CA SER A 14 -9.49 -25.82 15.39
C SER A 14 -10.92 -25.31 15.17
N PRO A 15 -11.95 -26.16 15.32
CA PRO A 15 -13.34 -25.72 15.28
C PRO A 15 -13.73 -24.88 16.51
N SER A 16 -12.93 -24.92 17.58
CA SER A 16 -13.18 -24.16 18.81
C SER A 16 -12.63 -22.73 18.66
N PRO A 17 -13.48 -21.69 18.66
CA PRO A 17 -13.02 -20.30 18.54
C PRO A 17 -12.01 -19.87 19.61
N PRO A 18 -12.18 -20.24 20.91
CA PRO A 18 -11.18 -19.93 21.94
C PRO A 18 -9.82 -20.56 21.67
N VAL A 19 -9.78 -21.80 21.16
CA VAL A 19 -8.52 -22.49 20.84
C VAL A 19 -7.85 -21.84 19.64
N LYS A 20 -8.61 -21.54 18.58
CA LYS A 20 -8.12 -20.84 17.40
C LYS A 20 -7.53 -19.47 17.75
N LYS A 21 -8.22 -18.70 18.61
CA LYS A 21 -7.77 -17.40 19.12
C LYS A 21 -6.46 -17.53 19.89
N ALA A 22 -6.40 -18.42 20.88
CA ALA A 22 -5.19 -18.64 21.66
C ALA A 22 -4.00 -19.06 20.76
N ALA A 23 -4.24 -19.94 19.79
CA ALA A 23 -3.20 -20.38 18.86
C ALA A 23 -2.66 -19.23 18.00
N VAL A 24 -3.54 -18.40 17.42
CA VAL A 24 -3.09 -17.27 16.59
C VAL A 24 -2.38 -16.18 17.42
N ASP A 25 -2.80 -15.96 18.67
CA ASP A 25 -2.12 -15.03 19.58
C ASP A 25 -0.70 -15.49 19.92
N ILE A 26 -0.49 -16.80 20.14
CA ILE A 26 0.85 -17.37 20.35
C ILE A 26 1.68 -17.22 19.08
N VAL A 27 1.14 -17.57 17.90
CA VAL A 27 1.85 -17.42 16.62
C VAL A 27 2.24 -15.96 16.36
N ARG A 28 1.33 -15.02 16.59
CA ARG A 28 1.63 -13.58 16.54
C ARG A 28 2.77 -13.22 17.47
N GLY A 29 2.75 -13.69 18.72
CA GLY A 29 3.82 -13.46 19.70
C GLY A 29 5.19 -13.95 19.22
N LEU A 30 5.24 -15.12 18.57
CA LEU A 30 6.47 -15.67 17.99
C LEU A 30 7.03 -14.79 16.85
N THR A 31 6.20 -14.06 16.12
CA THR A 31 6.69 -13.13 15.08
C THR A 31 7.39 -11.89 15.64
N GLY A 32 7.34 -11.68 16.96
CA GLY A 32 8.00 -10.56 17.64
C GLY A 32 9.47 -10.80 18.00
N SER A 33 10.01 -12.00 17.79
CA SER A 33 11.42 -12.33 18.03
C SER A 33 12.09 -12.98 16.82
N GLU A 34 13.40 -12.85 16.71
CA GLU A 34 14.17 -13.44 15.61
C GLU A 34 14.11 -14.98 15.63
N ASP A 35 14.23 -15.59 16.81
CA ASP A 35 14.11 -17.05 16.98
C ASP A 35 12.72 -17.57 16.59
N GLY A 36 11.66 -16.84 16.97
CA GLY A 36 10.29 -17.22 16.63
C GLY A 36 10.00 -17.07 15.14
N LEU A 37 10.50 -16.01 14.49
CA LEU A 37 10.44 -15.84 13.04
C LEU A 37 11.19 -16.96 12.31
N GLN A 38 12.39 -17.32 12.76
CA GLN A 38 13.18 -18.40 12.16
C GLN A 38 12.48 -19.76 12.30
N SER A 39 11.87 -20.00 13.46
CA SER A 39 11.07 -21.19 13.71
C SER A 39 9.86 -21.25 12.77
N LEU A 40 9.06 -20.18 12.68
CA LEU A 40 7.90 -20.11 11.78
C LEU A 40 8.30 -20.20 10.30
N SER A 41 9.45 -19.66 9.91
CA SER A 41 9.98 -19.74 8.55
C SER A 41 10.23 -21.19 8.12
N SER A 42 10.76 -22.01 9.04
CA SER A 42 10.99 -23.45 8.82
C SER A 42 9.68 -24.22 8.56
N TYR A 43 8.55 -23.70 9.05
CA TYR A 43 7.21 -24.27 8.86
C TYR A 43 6.33 -23.42 7.92
N ALA A 44 6.91 -22.55 7.09
CA ALA A 44 6.17 -21.60 6.26
C ALA A 44 5.09 -22.25 5.37
N ARG A 45 5.34 -23.48 4.89
CA ARG A 45 4.39 -24.24 4.07
C ARG A 45 3.06 -24.52 4.78
N ILE A 46 3.07 -24.59 6.11
CA ILE A 46 1.88 -24.82 6.94
C ILE A 46 1.40 -23.49 7.54
N ALA A 47 2.33 -22.69 8.08
CA ALA A 47 2.01 -21.44 8.77
C ALA A 47 1.32 -20.42 7.84
N LEU A 48 1.85 -20.19 6.63
CA LEU A 48 1.32 -19.14 5.74
C LEU A 48 -0.11 -19.45 5.25
N PRO A 49 -0.43 -20.66 4.74
CA PRO A 49 -1.81 -20.99 4.37
C PRO A 49 -2.79 -20.98 5.54
N SER A 50 -2.35 -21.43 6.72
CA SER A 50 -3.19 -21.39 7.93
C SER A 50 -3.53 -19.95 8.32
N LEU A 51 -2.53 -19.07 8.42
CA LEU A 51 -2.74 -17.65 8.74
C LEU A 51 -3.56 -16.93 7.66
N SER A 52 -3.34 -17.23 6.38
CA SER A 52 -4.11 -16.65 5.26
C SER A 52 -5.62 -16.93 5.39
N ARG A 53 -5.99 -18.15 5.78
CA ARG A 53 -7.40 -18.54 5.98
C ARG A 53 -8.07 -17.74 7.09
N LEU A 54 -7.32 -17.47 8.16
CA LEU A 54 -7.80 -16.74 9.34
C LEU A 54 -8.11 -15.27 9.04
N LEU A 55 -7.60 -14.70 7.96
CA LEU A 55 -7.90 -13.32 7.55
C LEU A 55 -9.39 -13.09 7.24
N SER A 56 -10.15 -14.15 6.97
CA SER A 56 -11.59 -14.09 6.67
C SER A 56 -12.51 -14.30 7.89
N GLU A 57 -11.93 -14.58 9.06
CA GLU A 57 -12.63 -14.79 10.34
C GLU A 57 -13.07 -13.45 10.96
N ASN A 58 -13.66 -13.52 12.15
CA ASN A 58 -13.97 -12.32 12.93
C ASN A 58 -12.70 -11.58 13.39
N LYS A 59 -12.86 -10.31 13.75
CA LYS A 59 -11.75 -9.41 14.10
C LYS A 59 -10.77 -10.00 15.12
N GLU A 60 -11.28 -10.67 16.16
CA GLU A 60 -10.44 -11.20 17.25
C GLU A 60 -9.43 -12.26 16.78
N VAL A 61 -9.67 -12.88 15.63
CA VAL A 61 -8.80 -13.90 15.02
C VAL A 61 -8.07 -13.32 13.81
N SER A 62 -8.75 -12.53 12.99
CA SER A 62 -8.19 -11.99 11.76
C SER A 62 -7.12 -10.92 12.01
N GLU A 63 -7.27 -10.12 13.06
CA GLU A 63 -6.30 -9.07 13.45
C GLU A 63 -4.93 -9.65 13.84
N PRO A 64 -4.82 -10.57 14.81
CA PRO A 64 -3.53 -11.19 15.14
C PRO A 64 -2.95 -12.01 13.97
N ALA A 65 -3.79 -12.64 13.14
CA ALA A 65 -3.32 -13.32 11.93
C ALA A 65 -2.70 -12.36 10.91
N ALA A 66 -3.34 -11.20 10.69
CA ALA A 66 -2.84 -10.18 9.78
C ALA A 66 -1.54 -9.56 10.30
N GLU A 67 -1.44 -9.28 11.61
CA GLU A 67 -0.20 -8.82 12.23
C GLU A 67 0.95 -9.82 12.06
N ALA A 68 0.69 -11.12 12.28
CA ALA A 68 1.68 -12.16 12.06
C ALA A 68 2.16 -12.20 10.60
N LEU A 69 1.26 -12.10 9.63
CA LEU A 69 1.61 -12.05 8.21
C LEU A 69 2.39 -10.78 7.83
N VAL A 70 2.04 -9.62 8.40
CA VAL A 70 2.80 -8.37 8.20
C VAL A 70 4.23 -8.54 8.72
N ASN A 71 4.43 -9.14 9.89
CA ASN A 71 5.76 -9.36 10.45
C ASN A 71 6.56 -10.39 9.62
N LEU A 72 5.95 -11.51 9.26
CA LEU A 72 6.59 -12.55 8.44
C LEU A 72 6.97 -12.05 7.05
N SER A 73 6.14 -11.18 6.44
CA SER A 73 6.40 -10.62 5.10
C SER A 73 7.55 -9.60 5.05
N GLN A 74 8.13 -9.22 6.20
CA GLN A 74 9.40 -8.47 6.20
C GLN A 74 10.57 -9.34 5.73
N ASN A 75 10.48 -10.67 5.87
CA ASN A 75 11.42 -11.60 5.26
C ASN A 75 11.04 -11.80 3.77
N SER A 76 11.98 -11.50 2.86
CA SER A 76 11.73 -11.54 1.41
C SER A 76 11.40 -12.94 0.88
N GLU A 77 11.95 -14.01 1.47
CA GLU A 77 11.65 -15.39 1.09
C GLU A 77 10.21 -15.75 1.46
N LEU A 78 9.77 -15.37 2.66
CA LEU A 78 8.39 -15.59 3.10
C LEU A 78 7.39 -14.75 2.31
N ALA A 79 7.72 -13.48 2.04
CA ALA A 79 6.93 -12.64 1.16
C ALA A 79 6.80 -13.23 -0.25
N THR A 80 7.88 -13.81 -0.78
CA THR A 80 7.85 -14.49 -2.10
C THR A 80 6.87 -15.66 -2.07
N LYS A 81 6.96 -16.53 -1.06
CA LYS A 81 6.01 -17.64 -0.86
C LYS A 81 4.56 -17.15 -0.74
N MET A 82 4.32 -16.04 -0.03
CA MET A 82 2.99 -15.42 0.06
C MET A 82 2.47 -14.95 -1.30
N VAL A 83 3.30 -14.31 -2.12
CA VAL A 83 2.91 -13.89 -3.48
C VAL A 83 2.59 -15.10 -4.35
N GLU A 84 3.44 -16.13 -4.34
CA GLU A 84 3.26 -17.38 -5.11
C GLU A 84 1.95 -18.09 -4.78
N MET A 85 1.56 -18.12 -3.49
CA MET A 85 0.28 -18.70 -3.06
C MET A 85 -0.94 -17.80 -3.30
N GLY A 86 -0.77 -16.64 -3.95
CA GLY A 86 -1.87 -15.76 -4.34
C GLY A 86 -2.33 -14.75 -3.28
N MET A 87 -1.50 -14.42 -2.29
CA MET A 87 -1.87 -13.54 -1.18
C MET A 87 -2.34 -12.14 -1.64
N ILE A 88 -1.78 -11.59 -2.71
CA ILE A 88 -2.22 -10.29 -3.26
C ILE A 88 -3.72 -10.30 -3.58
N LYS A 89 -4.20 -11.34 -4.26
CA LYS A 89 -5.62 -11.49 -4.59
C LYS A 89 -6.46 -11.63 -3.32
N THR A 90 -6.06 -12.51 -2.41
CA THR A 90 -6.75 -12.72 -1.11
C THR A 90 -6.91 -11.40 -0.34
N VAL A 91 -5.84 -10.62 -0.24
CA VAL A 91 -5.86 -9.33 0.45
C VAL A 91 -6.76 -8.33 -0.27
N MET A 92 -6.69 -8.25 -1.60
CA MET A 92 -7.56 -7.37 -2.39
C MET A 92 -9.04 -7.75 -2.30
N ASP A 93 -9.38 -9.03 -2.22
CA ASP A 93 -10.76 -9.48 -2.04
C ASP A 93 -11.29 -9.11 -0.64
N LEU A 94 -10.47 -9.26 0.39
CA LEU A 94 -10.83 -8.92 1.77
C LEU A 94 -10.94 -7.41 2.02
N LEU A 95 -10.04 -6.60 1.46
CA LEU A 95 -10.05 -5.14 1.61
C LEU A 95 -11.37 -4.48 1.20
N TYR A 96 -12.09 -5.10 0.25
CA TYR A 96 -13.34 -4.58 -0.29
C TYR A 96 -14.55 -5.45 0.07
N LYS A 97 -14.39 -6.42 0.98
CA LYS A 97 -15.50 -7.12 1.60
C LYS A 97 -16.25 -6.16 2.54
N PRO A 98 -17.59 -6.23 2.61
CA PRO A 98 -18.34 -5.54 3.66
C PRO A 98 -17.77 -5.88 5.04
N ASP A 99 -17.69 -4.89 5.92
CA ASP A 99 -17.26 -5.05 7.32
C ASP A 99 -15.79 -5.44 7.53
N SER A 100 -14.89 -5.18 6.57
CA SER A 100 -13.45 -5.34 6.78
C SER A 100 -12.96 -4.45 7.94
N SER A 101 -12.58 -5.09 9.05
CA SER A 101 -12.12 -4.42 10.28
C SER A 101 -10.60 -4.41 10.45
N ILE A 102 -9.86 -5.00 9.50
CA ILE A 102 -8.39 -5.14 9.51
C ILE A 102 -7.72 -4.44 8.33
N THR A 103 -8.42 -3.45 7.74
CA THR A 103 -8.01 -2.74 6.51
C THR A 103 -6.58 -2.21 6.55
N GLN A 104 -6.18 -1.57 7.65
CA GLN A 104 -4.83 -1.00 7.77
C GLN A 104 -3.74 -2.09 7.69
N LEU A 105 -3.92 -3.22 8.37
CA LEU A 105 -2.98 -4.35 8.36
C LEU A 105 -2.90 -5.00 6.97
N LEU A 106 -4.05 -5.12 6.29
CA LEU A 106 -4.10 -5.61 4.91
C LEU A 106 -3.32 -4.69 3.95
N VAL A 107 -3.47 -3.36 4.09
CA VAL A 107 -2.67 -2.39 3.30
C VAL A 107 -1.19 -2.51 3.63
N MET A 108 -0.81 -2.64 4.91
CA MET A 108 0.59 -2.84 5.32
C MET A 108 1.18 -4.13 4.75
N LEU A 109 0.40 -5.22 4.71
CA LEU A 109 0.83 -6.46 4.06
C LEU A 109 1.09 -6.24 2.56
N LEU A 110 0.21 -5.52 1.85
CA LEU A 110 0.46 -5.16 0.45
C LEU A 110 1.72 -4.29 0.27
N VAL A 111 2.06 -3.41 1.22
CA VAL A 111 3.32 -2.65 1.16
C VAL A 111 4.52 -3.58 1.13
N ASN A 112 4.55 -4.62 1.98
CA ASN A 112 5.64 -5.59 2.01
C ASN A 112 5.67 -6.45 0.75
N LEU A 113 4.52 -7.00 0.34
CA LEU A 113 4.45 -7.86 -0.84
C LEU A 113 4.81 -7.11 -2.14
N THR A 114 4.48 -5.82 -2.24
CA THR A 114 4.83 -4.99 -3.41
C THR A 114 6.27 -4.50 -3.40
N GLN A 115 7.10 -4.88 -2.43
CA GLN A 115 8.55 -4.73 -2.57
C GLN A 115 9.14 -5.73 -3.59
N LEU A 116 8.42 -6.82 -3.85
CA LEU A 116 8.79 -7.85 -4.81
C LEU A 116 8.23 -7.54 -6.20
N ASP A 117 9.00 -7.85 -7.24
CA ASP A 117 8.62 -7.65 -8.64
C ASP A 117 7.35 -8.45 -9.02
N GLU A 118 7.27 -9.70 -8.56
CA GLU A 118 6.08 -10.54 -8.77
C GLU A 118 4.86 -10.02 -7.99
N GLY A 119 5.08 -9.46 -6.80
CA GLY A 119 4.01 -8.82 -6.02
C GLY A 119 3.46 -7.57 -6.73
N ILE A 120 4.36 -6.76 -7.31
CA ILE A 120 3.97 -5.63 -8.17
C ILE A 120 3.19 -6.12 -9.39
N SER A 121 3.69 -7.13 -10.10
CA SER A 121 3.04 -7.67 -11.31
C SER A 121 1.65 -8.24 -11.01
N SER A 122 1.53 -8.97 -9.90
CA SER A 122 0.26 -9.51 -9.40
C SER A 122 -0.73 -8.39 -9.04
N LEU A 123 -0.27 -7.33 -8.33
CA LEU A 123 -1.13 -6.19 -7.99
C LEU A 123 -1.56 -5.39 -9.22
N LEU A 124 -0.66 -5.21 -10.19
CA LEU A 124 -0.95 -4.52 -11.45
C LEU A 124 -1.76 -5.39 -12.41
N GLN A 125 -1.90 -6.69 -12.13
CA GLN A 125 -2.62 -7.67 -12.95
C GLN A 125 -2.09 -7.68 -14.39
N THR A 126 -0.76 -7.65 -14.56
CA THR A 126 -0.10 -7.51 -15.88
C THR A 126 -0.30 -8.72 -16.80
N GLY A 127 -0.64 -9.89 -16.25
CA GLY A 127 -0.94 -11.10 -17.03
C GLY A 127 -2.38 -11.20 -17.53
N ASP A 128 -3.27 -10.27 -17.17
CA ASP A 128 -4.68 -10.27 -17.58
C ASP A 128 -5.05 -8.87 -18.11
N GLU A 129 -5.07 -8.71 -19.43
CA GLU A 129 -5.33 -7.41 -20.07
C GLU A 129 -6.73 -6.86 -19.76
N GLN A 130 -7.73 -7.70 -19.43
CA GLN A 130 -9.06 -7.22 -19.05
C GLN A 130 -9.07 -6.64 -17.63
N MET A 131 -8.27 -7.21 -16.73
CA MET A 131 -8.20 -6.81 -15.32
C MET A 131 -7.05 -5.84 -15.02
N LYS A 132 -6.18 -5.57 -15.99
CA LYS A 132 -4.96 -4.78 -15.83
C LYS A 132 -5.19 -3.44 -15.12
N GLY A 133 -4.58 -3.32 -13.94
CA GLY A 133 -4.62 -2.15 -13.09
C GLY A 133 -5.93 -1.95 -12.32
N LEU A 134 -6.89 -2.88 -12.35
CA LEU A 134 -8.15 -2.76 -11.62
C LEU A 134 -7.91 -2.64 -10.11
N TYR A 135 -7.04 -3.48 -9.54
CA TYR A 135 -6.67 -3.39 -8.12
C TYR A 135 -6.03 -2.04 -7.77
N LEU A 136 -5.11 -1.55 -8.60
CA LEU A 136 -4.51 -0.23 -8.41
C LEU A 136 -5.58 0.87 -8.43
N MET A 137 -6.52 0.84 -9.37
CA MET A 137 -7.60 1.83 -9.45
C MET A 137 -8.48 1.82 -8.19
N LYS A 138 -8.78 0.64 -7.65
CA LYS A 138 -9.51 0.50 -6.38
C LYS A 138 -8.71 1.12 -5.21
N LEU A 139 -7.41 0.82 -5.11
CA LEU A 139 -6.55 1.37 -4.05
C LEU A 139 -6.43 2.90 -4.14
N VAL A 140 -6.24 3.46 -5.34
CA VAL A 140 -6.20 4.92 -5.55
C VAL A 140 -7.52 5.57 -5.14
N ARG A 141 -8.66 4.94 -5.48
CA ARG A 141 -9.97 5.45 -5.06
C ARG A 141 -10.12 5.47 -3.54
N SER A 142 -9.70 4.41 -2.84
CA SER A 142 -9.75 4.36 -1.37
C SER A 142 -8.80 5.38 -0.74
N PHE A 143 -7.58 5.46 -1.27
CA PHE A 143 -6.60 6.48 -0.88
C PHE A 143 -7.23 7.86 -0.97
N CYS A 144 -7.81 8.24 -2.10
CA CYS A 144 -8.37 9.58 -2.28
C CYS A 144 -9.67 9.89 -1.52
N ARG A 145 -10.35 8.88 -0.94
CA ARG A 145 -11.57 9.07 -0.13
C ARG A 145 -11.30 9.14 1.37
N ALA A 146 -10.25 8.47 1.83
CA ALA A 146 -9.93 8.41 3.24
C ALA A 146 -9.31 9.75 3.68
N SER A 147 -10.13 10.63 4.24
CA SER A 147 -9.70 11.87 4.89
C SER A 147 -10.79 12.36 5.85
N SER A 148 -10.73 11.97 7.14
CA SER A 148 -11.10 12.81 8.30
C SER A 148 -11.42 12.07 9.61
N GLU A 149 -11.38 10.73 9.69
CA GLU A 149 -11.60 10.03 10.97
C GLU A 149 -10.28 9.57 11.61
N SER A 150 -10.30 9.41 12.94
CA SER A 150 -9.15 9.35 13.86
C SER A 150 -8.01 8.36 13.54
N SER A 151 -8.18 7.49 12.55
CA SER A 151 -7.12 6.62 12.01
C SER A 151 -7.26 6.47 10.48
N ASP A 152 -6.21 6.87 9.75
CA ASP A 152 -6.16 6.80 8.29
C ASP A 152 -5.74 5.41 7.81
N GLN A 153 -6.74 4.54 7.59
CA GLN A 153 -6.51 3.14 7.22
C GLN A 153 -5.81 2.95 5.85
N PHE A 154 -5.76 3.99 5.00
CA PHE A 154 -5.21 3.90 3.65
C PHE A 154 -3.95 4.74 3.44
N GLU A 155 -3.40 5.43 4.45
CA GLU A 155 -2.22 6.29 4.26
C GLU A 155 -1.00 5.53 3.68
N HIS A 156 -0.86 4.25 4.04
CA HIS A 156 0.19 3.37 3.55
C HIS A 156 0.07 2.99 2.07
N VAL A 157 -1.07 3.25 1.41
CA VAL A 157 -1.18 3.10 -0.06
C VAL A 157 -0.17 3.99 -0.76
N GLY A 158 0.23 5.12 -0.16
CA GLY A 158 1.32 5.95 -0.68
C GLY A 158 2.62 5.16 -0.92
N SER A 159 2.99 4.23 -0.03
CA SER A 159 4.16 3.36 -0.20
C SER A 159 3.96 2.33 -1.33
N ILE A 160 2.75 1.80 -1.49
CA ILE A 160 2.40 0.90 -2.59
C ILE A 160 2.58 1.61 -3.94
N LEU A 161 2.09 2.85 -4.05
CA LEU A 161 2.23 3.68 -5.26
C LEU A 161 3.70 3.94 -5.60
N VAL A 162 4.54 4.21 -4.59
CA VAL A 162 5.99 4.34 -4.78
C VAL A 162 6.62 3.03 -5.24
N ASN A 163 6.20 1.88 -4.70
CA ASN A 163 6.73 0.58 -5.10
C ASN A 163 6.38 0.25 -6.55
N ILE A 164 5.10 0.34 -6.94
CA ILE A 164 4.68 -0.01 -8.31
C ILE A 164 5.27 0.93 -9.37
N SER A 165 5.47 2.21 -9.05
CA SER A 165 6.02 3.21 -9.99
C SER A 165 7.51 3.04 -10.26
N LYS A 166 8.22 2.20 -9.49
CA LYS A 166 9.59 1.77 -9.84
C LYS A 166 9.60 0.97 -11.15
N LYS A 167 8.50 0.30 -11.50
CA LYS A 167 8.36 -0.48 -12.73
C LYS A 167 7.69 0.33 -13.83
N GLU A 168 8.17 0.17 -15.06
CA GLU A 168 7.61 0.82 -16.25
C GLU A 168 6.12 0.50 -16.42
N ALA A 169 5.72 -0.76 -16.21
CA ALA A 169 4.32 -1.17 -16.26
C ALA A 169 3.43 -0.38 -15.29
N GLY A 170 3.92 -0.10 -14.08
CA GLY A 170 3.22 0.73 -13.11
C GLY A 170 3.12 2.19 -13.56
N ARG A 171 4.22 2.76 -14.06
CA ARG A 171 4.22 4.14 -14.61
C ARG A 171 3.25 4.30 -15.76
N LYS A 172 3.22 3.37 -16.72
CA LYS A 172 2.27 3.38 -17.85
C LYS A 172 0.81 3.43 -17.38
N ILE A 173 0.45 2.64 -16.36
CA ILE A 173 -0.93 2.66 -15.83
C ILE A 173 -1.22 3.97 -15.09
N LEU A 174 -0.26 4.50 -14.32
CA LEU A 174 -0.42 5.74 -13.56
C LEU A 174 -0.54 6.98 -14.46
N LEU A 175 0.25 7.01 -15.53
CA LEU A 175 0.34 8.12 -16.49
C LEU A 175 -0.76 8.09 -17.56
N ASP A 176 -1.50 6.98 -17.72
CA ASP A 176 -2.60 6.87 -18.68
C ASP A 176 -3.67 7.96 -18.44
N PRO A 177 -3.80 8.95 -19.35
CA PRO A 177 -4.71 10.07 -19.17
C PRO A 177 -6.17 9.64 -19.14
N LYS A 178 -6.51 8.49 -19.76
CA LYS A 178 -7.89 7.95 -19.74
C LYS A 178 -8.28 7.44 -18.36
N ARG A 179 -7.30 7.00 -17.54
CA ARG A 179 -7.53 6.55 -16.17
C ARG A 179 -7.47 7.70 -15.16
N GLY A 180 -6.68 8.74 -15.46
CA GLY A 180 -6.58 9.95 -14.62
C GLY A 180 -6.10 9.67 -13.19
N LEU A 181 -5.31 8.61 -12.99
CA LEU A 181 -4.89 8.17 -11.65
C LEU A 181 -3.87 9.12 -11.05
N LEU A 182 -2.85 9.51 -11.81
CA LEU A 182 -1.83 10.43 -11.31
C LEU A 182 -2.44 11.77 -10.84
N LYS A 183 -3.41 12.33 -11.59
CA LYS A 183 -4.15 13.53 -11.18
C LYS A 183 -4.87 13.35 -9.83
N GLN A 184 -5.49 12.20 -9.59
CA GLN A 184 -6.16 11.89 -8.31
C GLN A 184 -5.15 11.76 -7.16
N ILE A 185 -4.01 11.10 -7.41
CA ILE A 185 -2.95 10.90 -6.44
C ILE A 185 -2.31 12.24 -6.06
N ILE A 186 -1.98 13.11 -7.01
CA ILE A 186 -1.32 14.40 -6.74
C ILE A 186 -2.13 15.27 -5.78
N ARG A 187 -3.46 15.27 -5.89
CA ARG A 187 -4.36 16.02 -4.98
C ARG A 187 -4.24 15.59 -3.51
N GLN A 188 -3.69 14.41 -3.24
CA GLN A 188 -3.44 13.96 -1.87
C GLN A 188 -2.22 14.64 -1.24
N PHE A 189 -1.50 15.50 -1.98
CA PHE A 189 -0.46 16.36 -1.42
C PHE A 189 -1.02 17.36 -0.39
N ASP A 190 -2.31 17.73 -0.49
CA ASP A 190 -2.98 18.64 0.44
C ASP A 190 -3.38 17.95 1.77
N SER A 191 -3.24 16.62 1.86
CA SER A 191 -3.53 15.85 3.08
C SER A 191 -2.64 16.27 4.26
N THR A 192 -3.13 16.19 5.50
CA THR A 192 -2.31 16.40 6.70
C THR A 192 -1.35 15.24 6.99
N SER A 193 -1.62 14.02 6.51
CA SER A 193 -0.74 12.85 6.72
C SER A 193 0.61 13.01 5.97
N PRO A 194 1.75 13.01 6.68
CA PRO A 194 3.08 13.06 6.06
C PRO A 194 3.37 11.83 5.19
N LEU A 195 2.82 10.66 5.55
CA LEU A 195 3.00 9.42 4.80
C LEU A 195 2.37 9.53 3.41
N ARG A 196 1.18 10.14 3.32
CA ARG A 196 0.53 10.43 2.04
C ARG A 196 1.37 11.36 1.17
N LYS A 197 1.81 12.50 1.72
CA LYS A 197 2.65 13.45 0.99
C LYS A 197 3.92 12.78 0.46
N LYS A 198 4.61 11.99 1.29
CA LYS A 198 5.80 11.23 0.90
C LYS A 198 5.49 10.23 -0.23
N GLY A 199 4.39 9.51 -0.13
CA GLY A 199 3.92 8.60 -1.18
C GLY A 199 3.63 9.29 -2.51
N VAL A 200 2.95 10.44 -2.46
CA VAL A 200 2.66 11.28 -3.63
C VAL A 200 3.96 11.76 -4.27
N SER A 201 4.85 12.41 -3.50
CA SER A 201 6.12 12.93 -4.03
C SER A 201 7.00 11.82 -4.61
N GLY A 202 7.10 10.67 -3.94
CA GLY A 202 7.86 9.52 -4.44
C GLY A 202 7.27 8.94 -5.73
N THR A 203 5.95 8.89 -5.85
CA THR A 203 5.26 8.42 -7.05
C THR A 203 5.47 9.38 -8.22
N ILE A 204 5.32 10.69 -8.00
CA ILE A 204 5.60 11.72 -9.01
C ILE A 204 7.04 11.58 -9.51
N ARG A 205 8.01 11.55 -8.58
CA ARG A 205 9.43 11.41 -8.91
C ARG A 205 9.70 10.19 -9.79
N ASN A 206 9.11 9.05 -9.45
CA ASN A 206 9.27 7.83 -10.24
C ASN A 206 8.58 7.95 -11.61
N CYS A 207 7.38 8.54 -11.70
CA CYS A 207 6.72 8.77 -12.98
C CYS A 207 7.52 9.68 -13.92
N CYS A 208 8.33 10.60 -13.39
CA CYS A 208 9.20 11.47 -14.20
C CYS A 208 10.29 10.71 -14.98
N PHE A 209 10.55 9.42 -14.72
CA PHE A 209 11.40 8.61 -15.60
C PHE A 209 10.83 8.47 -17.03
N GLU A 210 9.52 8.68 -17.22
CA GLU A 210 8.86 8.69 -18.54
C GLU A 210 8.67 10.11 -19.11
N ALA A 211 9.22 11.15 -18.47
CA ALA A 211 8.86 12.54 -18.75
C ALA A 211 9.10 12.94 -20.22
N GLU A 212 10.16 12.46 -20.85
CA GLU A 212 10.45 12.76 -22.26
C GLU A 212 9.33 12.25 -23.19
N ASN A 213 8.80 11.06 -22.91
CA ASN A 213 7.77 10.41 -23.72
C ASN A 213 6.34 10.82 -23.34
N GLN A 214 6.16 11.42 -22.15
CA GLN A 214 4.85 11.71 -21.55
C GLN A 214 4.69 13.18 -21.18
N LEU A 215 5.53 14.06 -21.74
CA LEU A 215 5.53 15.49 -21.43
C LEU A 215 4.15 16.12 -21.65
N GLN A 216 3.47 15.78 -22.75
CA GLN A 216 2.13 16.31 -23.05
C GLN A 216 1.13 15.91 -21.96
N ASP A 217 1.12 14.65 -21.53
CA ASP A 217 0.21 14.16 -20.49
C ASP A 217 0.52 14.77 -19.11
N LEU A 218 1.80 15.01 -18.80
CA LEU A 218 2.23 15.71 -17.59
C LEU A 218 1.82 17.19 -17.61
N LEU A 219 1.88 17.85 -18.76
CA LEU A 219 1.42 19.23 -18.92
C LEU A 219 -0.10 19.36 -18.74
N LEU A 220 -0.88 18.34 -19.12
CA LEU A 220 -2.34 18.33 -18.88
C LEU A 220 -2.73 18.32 -17.40
N ILE A 221 -1.81 17.92 -16.51
CA ILE A 221 -2.04 17.90 -15.05
C ILE A 221 -1.15 18.90 -14.32
N SER A 222 -0.52 19.83 -15.04
CA SER A 222 0.49 20.72 -14.48
C SER A 222 -0.07 21.64 -13.40
N GLU A 223 -1.35 22.01 -13.51
CA GLU A 223 -2.10 22.78 -12.49
C GLU A 223 -2.02 22.14 -11.08
N PHE A 224 -1.92 20.80 -10.98
CA PHE A 224 -1.72 20.09 -9.71
C PHE A 224 -0.26 19.76 -9.44
N LEU A 225 0.51 19.52 -10.51
CA LEU A 225 1.91 19.13 -10.41
C LEU A 225 2.78 20.26 -9.84
N TRP A 226 2.57 21.51 -10.29
CA TRP A 226 3.38 22.64 -9.83
C TRP A 226 3.27 22.87 -8.33
N PRO A 227 2.07 22.98 -7.72
CA PRO A 227 1.96 23.14 -6.27
C PRO A 227 2.61 21.98 -5.52
N ALA A 228 2.37 20.74 -5.94
CA ALA A 228 2.91 19.55 -5.27
C ALA A 228 4.44 19.45 -5.30
N LEU A 229 5.09 20.00 -6.33
CA LEU A 229 6.55 20.03 -6.45
C LEU A 229 7.19 21.27 -5.83
N LEU A 230 6.55 22.44 -5.97
CA LEU A 230 7.17 23.73 -5.68
C LEU A 230 6.81 24.28 -4.29
N LEU A 231 5.59 24.05 -3.77
CA LEU A 231 5.25 24.47 -2.41
C LEU A 231 6.15 23.84 -1.32
N PRO A 232 6.51 22.53 -1.36
CA PRO A 232 7.40 21.96 -0.35
C PRO A 232 8.77 22.68 -0.26
N VAL A 233 9.24 23.28 -1.35
CA VAL A 233 10.56 23.93 -1.44
C VAL A 233 10.48 25.46 -1.37
N ALA A 234 9.29 26.05 -1.54
CA ALA A 234 9.09 27.50 -1.48
C ALA A 234 9.35 28.06 -0.06
N SER A 235 9.12 27.26 0.99
CA SER A 235 9.29 27.65 2.39
C SER A 235 8.45 28.89 2.75
N LYS A 236 8.69 29.49 3.92
CA LYS A 236 8.04 30.74 4.38
C LYS A 236 8.56 31.99 3.68
N LYS A 237 9.10 31.85 2.47
CA LYS A 237 9.70 32.97 1.75
C LYS A 237 8.58 33.88 1.25
N VAL A 238 8.68 35.16 1.55
CA VAL A 238 7.80 36.18 0.98
C VAL A 238 8.29 36.49 -0.43
N TYR A 239 7.44 36.28 -1.42
CA TYR A 239 7.74 36.59 -2.82
C TYR A 239 7.15 37.95 -3.21
N SER A 240 7.86 38.69 -4.06
CA SER A 240 7.35 39.98 -4.56
C SER A 240 6.15 39.77 -5.48
N GLU A 241 5.26 40.75 -5.60
CA GLU A 241 4.13 40.67 -6.55
C GLU A 241 4.60 40.43 -7.99
N GLN A 242 5.74 41.03 -8.36
CA GLN A 242 6.36 40.84 -9.67
C GLN A 242 6.80 39.39 -9.89
N ASP A 243 7.39 38.74 -8.88
CA ASP A 243 7.78 37.33 -8.99
C ASP A 243 6.57 36.41 -9.06
N ILE A 244 5.56 36.64 -8.20
CA ILE A 244 4.32 35.85 -8.18
C ILE A 244 3.58 35.96 -9.53
N SER A 245 3.60 37.13 -10.17
CA SER A 245 2.96 37.33 -11.49
C SER A 245 3.56 36.49 -12.62
N LYS A 246 4.80 35.98 -12.44
CA LYS A 246 5.50 35.12 -13.39
C LYS A 246 5.32 33.62 -13.09
N MET A 247 4.69 33.27 -11.98
CA MET A 247 4.45 31.88 -11.58
C MET A 247 3.16 31.35 -12.22
N PRO A 248 3.00 30.02 -12.35
CA PRO A 248 1.70 29.42 -12.63
C PRO A 248 0.65 29.92 -11.62
N LEU A 249 -0.58 30.18 -12.08
CA LEU A 249 -1.63 30.82 -11.29
C LEU A 249 -1.94 30.05 -10.00
N GLU A 250 -1.90 28.72 -10.07
CA GLU A 250 -2.18 27.82 -8.96
C GLU A 250 -1.12 27.93 -7.87
N LEU A 251 0.15 28.07 -8.28
CA LEU A 251 1.27 28.27 -7.34
C LEU A 251 1.24 29.67 -6.74
N GLY A 252 1.07 30.69 -7.59
CA GLY A 252 1.06 32.09 -7.15
C GLY A 252 -0.09 32.39 -6.19
N SER A 253 -1.25 31.77 -6.40
CA SER A 253 -2.41 31.90 -5.49
C SER A 253 -2.15 31.25 -4.14
N ALA A 254 -1.56 30.04 -4.11
CA ALA A 254 -1.24 29.34 -2.88
C ALA A 254 -0.22 30.11 -2.02
N LEU A 255 0.83 30.67 -2.65
CA LEU A 255 1.87 31.44 -1.95
C LEU A 255 1.39 32.79 -1.40
N LYS A 256 0.26 33.32 -1.90
CA LYS A 256 -0.37 34.53 -1.35
C LYS A 256 -1.19 34.26 -0.09
N ILE A 257 -1.67 33.04 0.11
CA ILE A 257 -2.55 32.66 1.24
C ILE A 257 -1.73 32.31 2.49
N GLU A 258 -0.46 31.91 2.35
CA GLU A 258 0.45 31.63 3.47
C GLU A 258 1.12 32.87 4.09
N LEU A 259 0.69 34.09 3.70
CA LEU A 259 1.04 35.38 4.30
C LEU A 259 -0.04 35.83 5.30
#